data_AF-A0A2V9VP92-F1
#
_entry.id   AF-A0A2V9VP92-F1
#
_cell.length_a   1.000
_cell.length_b   1.000
_cell.length_c   1.000
_cell.angle_alpha   90.00
_cell.angle_beta   90.00
_cell.angle_gamma   90.00
#
_symmetry.space_group_name_H-M   'P 1'
#
loop_
_entity.id
_entity.type
_entity.pdbx_description
1 polymer ?
#
loop_
_entity_poly.entity_id
_entity_poly.type
_entity_poly.pdbx_seq_one_letter_code
_entity_poly.pdbx_strand_id
1 'polypeptide(L)'
;MKSKRPKSPEAAAARLVSQLRNELENRTRERDQLSSKLASTGILPVAVREMGRRWLTDRVPERLEAKGIDDPIYGHFLLDPTLATLLSHPLLQRLARVKQLSFSFSEFPSARHSRLSHSLGAAKNAEML
;
A
#
# COMPACT_ATOMS: atom_id res chain seq x y z
N MET A 1 8.34 -46.19 7.20
CA MET A 1 7.47 -46.56 6.05
C MET A 1 8.19 -46.26 4.74
N LYS A 2 8.28 -47.23 3.81
CA LYS A 2 8.89 -47.05 2.48
C LYS A 2 8.01 -46.12 1.63
N SER A 3 8.51 -44.96 1.19
CA SER A 3 7.78 -44.12 0.23
C SER A 3 7.79 -44.81 -1.14
N LYS A 4 6.60 -45.10 -1.69
CA LYS A 4 6.49 -45.67 -3.03
C LYS A 4 6.97 -44.64 -4.04
N ARG A 5 8.06 -44.94 -4.78
CA ARG A 5 8.50 -44.15 -5.94
C ARG A 5 7.30 -43.90 -6.88
N PRO A 6 7.13 -42.67 -7.39
CA PRO A 6 6.01 -42.35 -8.27
C PRO A 6 6.12 -43.15 -9.57
N LYS A 7 4.97 -43.58 -10.11
CA LYS A 7 4.90 -44.42 -11.31
C LYS A 7 5.34 -43.70 -12.60
N SER A 8 5.30 -42.36 -12.63
CA SER A 8 5.79 -41.51 -13.73
C SER A 8 6.05 -40.06 -13.24
N PRO A 9 6.79 -39.22 -13.99
CA PRO A 9 6.97 -37.79 -13.69
C PRO A 9 5.65 -37.02 -13.60
N GLU A 10 4.67 -37.31 -14.46
CA GLU A 10 3.34 -36.69 -14.42
C GLU A 10 2.58 -37.07 -13.16
N ALA A 11 2.69 -38.32 -12.70
CA ALA A 11 2.08 -38.75 -11.45
C ALA A 11 2.73 -38.08 -10.22
N ALA A 12 4.00 -37.70 -10.30
CA ALA A 12 4.67 -36.92 -9.26
C ALA A 12 4.21 -35.45 -9.28
N ALA A 13 4.12 -34.84 -10.47
CA ALA A 13 3.64 -33.47 -10.65
C ALA A 13 2.18 -33.31 -10.20
N ALA A 14 1.29 -34.25 -10.56
CA ALA A 14 -0.11 -34.24 -10.14
C ALA A 14 -0.26 -34.32 -8.60
N ARG A 15 0.60 -35.10 -7.93
CA ARG A 15 0.64 -35.16 -6.46
C ARG A 15 1.09 -33.84 -5.84
N LEU A 16 2.12 -33.22 -6.40
CA LEU A 16 2.62 -31.93 -5.91
C LEU A 16 1.54 -30.83 -6.07
N VAL A 17 0.88 -30.77 -7.22
CA VAL A 17 -0.24 -29.83 -7.44
C VAL A 17 -1.38 -30.08 -6.45
N SER A 18 -1.73 -31.34 -6.18
CA SER A 18 -2.72 -31.68 -5.17
C SER A 18 -2.29 -31.28 -3.76
N GLN A 19 -1.02 -31.45 -3.40
CA GLN A 19 -0.49 -31.02 -2.11
C GLN A 19 -0.54 -29.51 -1.96
N LEU A 20 -0.11 -28.76 -2.97
CA LEU A 20 -0.15 -27.29 -2.97
C LEU A 20 -1.58 -26.76 -2.88
N ARG A 21 -2.55 -27.41 -3.54
CA ARG A 21 -3.97 -27.06 -3.42
C ARG A 21 -4.48 -27.26 -1.99
N ASN A 22 -4.16 -28.40 -1.38
CA ASN A 22 -4.54 -28.68 0.01
C ASN A 22 -3.89 -27.69 0.98
N GLU A 23 -2.63 -27.34 0.75
CA GLU A 23 -1.91 -26.36 1.56
C GLU A 23 -2.50 -24.95 1.41
N LEU A 24 -2.89 -24.56 0.19
CA LEU A 24 -3.58 -23.30 -0.07
C LEU A 24 -4.95 -23.25 0.62
N GLU A 25 -5.73 -24.33 0.57
CA GLU A 25 -7.00 -24.44 1.30
C GLU A 25 -6.80 -24.30 2.81
N ASN A 26 -5.81 -24.99 3.37
CA ASN A 26 -5.52 -24.92 4.80
C ASN A 26 -5.12 -23.50 5.23
N ARG A 27 -4.21 -22.86 4.49
CA ARG A 27 -3.82 -21.46 4.73
C ARG A 27 -4.99 -20.49 4.61
N THR A 28 -5.89 -20.74 3.67
CA THR A 28 -7.10 -19.94 3.48
C THR A 28 -8.01 -20.06 4.70
N ARG A 29 -8.23 -21.29 5.20
CA ARG A 29 -9.01 -21.53 6.42
C ARG A 29 -8.38 -20.88 7.65
N GLU A 30 -7.07 -21.00 7.84
CA GLU A 30 -6.36 -20.34 8.95
C GLU A 30 -6.49 -18.82 8.89
N ARG A 31 -6.33 -18.22 7.71
CA ARG A 31 -6.54 -16.79 7.50
C ARG A 31 -7.96 -16.38 7.88
N ASP A 32 -8.98 -17.14 7.45
CA ASP A 32 -10.37 -16.81 7.71
C ASP A 32 -10.72 -16.94 9.20
N GLN A 33 -10.16 -17.94 9.89
CA GLN A 33 -10.25 -18.08 11.35
C GLN A 33 -9.58 -16.90 12.08
N LEU A 34 -8.37 -16.54 11.68
CA LEU A 34 -7.65 -15.40 12.25
C LEU A 34 -8.40 -14.08 12.01
N SER A 35 -8.93 -13.88 10.80
CA SER A 35 -9.72 -12.70 10.45
C SER A 35 -10.99 -12.62 11.30
N SER A 36 -11.70 -13.73 11.49
CA SER A 36 -12.90 -13.81 12.34
C SER A 36 -12.57 -13.53 13.81
N LYS A 37 -11.46 -14.10 14.32
CA LYS A 37 -10.98 -13.84 15.67
C LYS A 37 -10.56 -12.38 15.87
N LEU A 38 -9.91 -11.78 14.87
CA LEU A 38 -9.53 -10.38 14.91
C LEU A 38 -10.76 -9.45 14.84
N ALA A 39 -11.76 -9.82 14.05
CA ALA A 39 -13.04 -9.11 14.00
C ALA A 39 -13.77 -9.14 15.35
N SER A 40 -13.74 -10.27 16.07
CA SER A 40 -14.42 -10.42 17.36
C SER A 40 -13.71 -9.75 18.54
N THR A 41 -12.40 -9.47 18.44
CA THR A 41 -11.67 -8.70 19.47
C THR A 41 -12.11 -7.24 19.57
N GLY A 42 -12.87 -6.71 18.60
CA GLY A 42 -13.30 -5.30 18.57
C GLY A 42 -12.15 -4.31 18.27
N ILE A 43 -10.91 -4.78 18.18
CA ILE A 43 -9.72 -3.98 17.90
C ILE A 43 -9.81 -3.36 16.51
N LEU A 44 -10.29 -4.11 15.51
CA LEU A 44 -10.40 -3.60 14.14
C LEU A 44 -11.40 -2.42 14.05
N PRO A 45 -12.64 -2.51 14.56
CA PRO A 45 -13.54 -1.35 14.66
C PRO A 45 -12.96 -0.16 15.44
N VAL A 46 -12.24 -0.39 16.54
CA VAL A 46 -11.59 0.68 17.32
C VAL A 46 -10.46 1.33 16.54
N ALA A 47 -9.58 0.54 15.93
CA ALA A 47 -8.48 1.01 15.11
C ALA A 47 -9.00 1.79 13.89
N VAL A 48 -10.03 1.28 13.21
CA VAL A 48 -10.68 1.98 12.09
C VAL A 48 -11.33 3.29 12.55
N ARG A 49 -11.99 3.33 13.71
CA ARG A 49 -12.54 4.58 14.28
C ARG A 49 -11.46 5.58 14.65
N GLU A 50 -10.37 5.15 15.28
CA GLU A 50 -9.25 6.02 15.65
C GLU A 50 -8.48 6.53 14.44
N MET A 51 -8.25 5.67 13.45
CA MET A 51 -7.71 6.07 12.14
C MET A 51 -8.68 7.04 11.45
N GLY A 52 -9.97 6.76 11.52
CA GLY A 52 -11.05 7.63 11.07
C GLY A 52 -10.98 9.02 11.70
N ARG A 53 -10.90 9.14 13.03
CA ARG A 53 -10.75 10.44 13.73
C ARG A 53 -9.50 11.20 13.30
N ARG A 54 -8.37 10.50 13.07
CA ARG A 54 -7.12 11.12 12.63
C ARG A 54 -7.16 11.51 11.15
N TRP A 55 -7.91 10.80 10.32
CA TRP A 55 -8.00 11.03 8.88
C TRP A 55 -9.10 12.02 8.52
N LEU A 56 -10.24 11.95 9.20
CA LEU A 56 -11.36 12.90 9.14
C LEU A 56 -11.11 14.09 10.07
N THR A 57 -9.88 14.58 10.09
CA THR A 57 -9.59 15.82 10.81
C THR A 57 -10.22 16.98 10.05
N ASP A 58 -10.92 17.82 10.79
CA ASP A 58 -11.43 19.14 10.41
C ASP A 58 -10.30 20.20 10.34
N ARG A 59 -9.07 19.83 10.71
CA ARG A 59 -7.91 20.70 10.64
C ARG A 59 -7.52 20.93 9.18
N VAL A 60 -8.05 22.02 8.65
CA VAL A 60 -7.52 22.67 7.46
C VAL A 60 -6.19 23.32 7.87
N PRO A 61 -5.05 22.97 7.23
CA PRO A 61 -3.80 23.67 7.46
C PRO A 61 -3.96 25.16 7.17
N GLU A 62 -3.34 26.01 7.98
CA GLU A 62 -3.22 27.43 7.63
C GLU A 62 -2.51 27.57 6.28
N ARG A 63 -2.83 28.64 5.55
CA ARG A 63 -2.23 28.90 4.25
C ARG A 63 -0.72 29.00 4.43
N LEU A 64 0.00 28.08 3.78
CA LEU A 64 1.44 28.06 3.77
C LEU A 64 1.97 29.04 2.72
N GLU A 65 3.17 29.55 2.97
CA GLU A 65 3.96 30.23 1.95
C GLU A 65 4.43 29.26 0.87
N ALA A 66 4.97 29.80 -0.21
CA ALA A 66 5.57 29.01 -1.28
C ALA A 66 6.63 28.06 -0.70
N LYS A 67 6.59 26.80 -1.11
CA LYS A 67 7.45 25.76 -0.53
C LYS A 67 8.46 25.26 -1.56
N GLY A 68 9.74 25.35 -1.21
CA GLY A 68 10.83 24.71 -1.97
C GLY A 68 10.79 23.19 -1.83
N ILE A 69 10.92 22.50 -2.95
CA ILE A 69 10.84 21.06 -3.06
C ILE A 69 11.97 20.57 -3.98
N ASP A 70 12.71 19.58 -3.50
CA ASP A 70 13.65 18.81 -4.31
C ASP A 70 12.97 17.53 -4.79
N ASP A 71 12.74 17.43 -6.11
CA ASP A 71 12.12 16.27 -6.73
C ASP A 71 13.08 15.61 -7.75
N PRO A 72 13.19 14.27 -7.78
CA PRO A 72 14.12 13.58 -8.68
C PRO A 72 13.76 13.67 -10.16
N ILE A 73 12.53 14.06 -10.52
CA ILE A 73 12.06 14.22 -11.90
C ILE A 73 12.16 15.69 -12.32
N TYR A 74 11.71 16.61 -11.48
CA TYR A 74 11.64 18.05 -11.82
C TYR A 74 12.80 18.89 -11.30
N GLY A 75 13.70 18.32 -10.50
CA GLY A 75 14.74 19.08 -9.81
C GLY A 75 14.18 19.93 -8.68
N HIS A 76 14.87 21.02 -8.35
CA HIS A 76 14.38 21.98 -7.35
C HIS A 76 13.31 22.90 -7.94
N PHE A 77 12.17 23.02 -7.28
CA PHE A 77 11.13 23.99 -7.66
C PHE A 77 10.37 24.54 -6.45
N LEU A 78 9.74 25.71 -6.67
CA LEU A 78 8.79 26.29 -5.72
C LEU A 78 7.37 25.84 -6.07
N LEU A 79 6.65 25.37 -5.08
CA LEU A 79 5.23 25.03 -5.14
C LEU A 79 4.39 26.21 -4.68
N ASP A 80 3.34 26.57 -5.42
CA ASP A 80 2.41 27.64 -5.06
C ASP A 80 1.83 27.45 -3.64
N PRO A 81 1.69 28.53 -2.84
CA PRO A 81 1.02 28.51 -1.53
C PRO A 81 -0.25 27.64 -1.42
N THR A 82 -1.13 27.68 -2.41
CA THR A 82 -2.40 26.92 -2.41
C THR A 82 -2.11 25.42 -2.47
N LEU A 83 -1.25 25.01 -3.40
CA LEU A 83 -0.86 23.62 -3.56
C LEU A 83 0.03 23.13 -2.41
N ALA A 84 0.90 23.99 -1.87
CA ALA A 84 1.69 23.68 -0.68
C ALA A 84 0.80 23.45 0.55
N THR A 85 -0.22 24.28 0.73
CA THR A 85 -1.24 24.12 1.79
C THR A 85 -1.98 22.80 1.61
N LEU A 86 -2.49 22.51 0.41
CA LEU A 86 -3.16 21.25 0.10
C LEU A 86 -2.25 20.04 0.36
N LEU A 87 -1.00 20.09 -0.10
CA LEU A 87 -0.04 19.01 0.09
C LEU A 87 0.20 18.74 1.58
N SER A 88 0.17 19.76 2.44
CA SER A 88 0.33 19.61 3.89
C SER A 88 -0.88 18.95 4.58
N HIS A 89 -2.02 18.84 3.90
CA HIS A 89 -3.24 18.28 4.48
C HIS A 89 -3.06 16.79 4.83
N PRO A 90 -3.48 16.33 6.04
CA PRO A 90 -3.31 14.94 6.47
C PRO A 90 -3.91 13.89 5.51
N LEU A 91 -5.02 14.21 4.86
CA LEU A 91 -5.63 13.37 3.82
C LEU A 91 -4.70 13.14 2.63
N LEU A 92 -3.97 14.16 2.17
CA LEU A 92 -2.99 14.06 1.09
C LEU A 92 -1.71 13.37 1.59
N GLN A 93 -1.21 13.76 2.77
CA GLN A 93 -0.02 13.14 3.39
C GLN A 93 -0.16 11.62 3.61
N ARG A 94 -1.40 11.10 3.76
CA ARG A 94 -1.66 9.65 3.81
C ARG A 94 -1.14 8.92 2.58
N LEU A 95 -1.12 9.55 1.41
CA LEU A 95 -0.66 8.95 0.16
C LEU A 95 0.84 8.56 0.20
N ALA A 96 1.62 9.09 1.14
CA ALA A 96 3.01 8.67 1.36
C ALA A 96 3.13 7.17 1.73
N ARG A 97 2.07 6.61 2.33
CA ARG A 97 2.00 5.19 2.75
C ARG A 97 1.48 4.26 1.67
N VAL A 98 1.01 4.79 0.55
CA VAL A 98 0.48 4.00 -0.57
C VAL A 98 1.52 3.95 -1.68
N LYS A 99 2.02 2.76 -2.00
CA LYS A 99 2.96 2.59 -3.12
C LYS A 99 2.25 2.79 -4.44
N GLN A 100 2.91 3.45 -5.39
CA GLN A 100 2.34 3.69 -6.72
C GLN A 100 2.09 2.37 -7.47
N LEU A 101 3.02 1.41 -7.36
CA LEU A 101 2.98 0.13 -8.06
C LEU A 101 2.72 -1.04 -7.10
N SER A 102 1.87 -0.86 -6.08
CA SER A 102 1.51 -1.91 -5.13
C SER A 102 2.72 -2.63 -4.52
N PHE A 103 2.89 -3.95 -4.77
CA PHE A 103 3.98 -4.77 -4.23
C PHE A 103 5.15 -4.96 -5.20
N SER A 104 5.16 -4.30 -6.36
CA SER A 104 6.22 -4.46 -7.36
C SER A 104 7.61 -4.12 -6.83
N PHE A 105 7.72 -3.38 -5.73
CA PHE A 105 9.01 -3.13 -5.06
C PHE A 105 9.72 -4.39 -4.54
N SER A 106 9.02 -5.53 -4.46
CA SER A 106 9.61 -6.83 -4.09
C SER A 106 10.54 -7.37 -5.18
N GLU A 107 10.16 -7.20 -6.45
CA GLU A 107 10.94 -7.63 -7.62
C GLU A 107 11.78 -6.48 -8.20
N PHE A 108 11.29 -5.25 -8.07
CA PHE A 108 11.93 -4.04 -8.57
C PHE A 108 12.23 -3.09 -7.40
N PRO A 109 13.38 -3.22 -6.71
CA PRO A 109 13.71 -2.42 -5.53
C PRO A 109 13.63 -0.89 -5.73
N SER A 110 13.77 -0.40 -6.96
CA SER A 110 13.61 1.03 -7.30
C SER A 110 12.16 1.52 -7.31
N ALA A 111 11.16 0.62 -7.42
CA ALA A 111 9.73 0.94 -7.46
C ALA A 111 9.14 1.31 -6.08
N ARG A 112 9.87 2.09 -5.28
CA ARG A 112 9.51 2.48 -3.91
C ARG A 112 8.72 3.78 -3.80
N HIS A 113 8.54 4.48 -4.91
CA HIS A 113 7.81 5.75 -4.98
C HIS A 113 6.35 5.60 -4.50
N SER A 114 5.84 6.67 -3.90
CA SER A 114 4.51 6.71 -3.30
C SER A 114 3.50 7.42 -4.19
N ARG A 115 2.21 7.25 -3.90
CA ARG A 115 1.15 8.06 -4.51
C ARG A 115 1.35 9.54 -4.22
N LEU A 116 1.88 9.91 -3.05
CA LEU A 116 2.13 11.32 -2.71
C LEU A 116 3.17 11.98 -3.62
N SER A 117 4.32 11.32 -3.81
CA SER A 117 5.37 11.83 -4.72
C SER A 117 4.86 11.94 -6.16
N HIS A 118 3.99 11.03 -6.58
CA HIS A 118 3.38 11.11 -7.90
C HIS A 118 2.35 12.26 -8.00
N SER A 119 1.51 12.46 -6.98
CA SER A 119 0.56 13.59 -6.92
C SER A 119 1.28 14.93 -6.95
N LEU A 120 2.46 15.04 -6.33
CA LEU A 120 3.30 16.23 -6.38
C LEU A 120 3.76 16.55 -7.81
N GLY A 121 4.24 15.54 -8.55
CA GLY A 121 4.58 15.71 -9.97
C GLY A 121 3.37 16.10 -10.83
N ALA A 122 2.20 15.51 -10.56
CA ALA A 122 0.96 15.89 -11.25
C ALA A 122 0.56 17.35 -10.96
N ALA A 123 0.68 17.80 -9.71
CA ALA A 123 0.46 19.19 -9.33
C ALA A 123 1.42 20.12 -10.07
N LYS A 124 2.70 19.73 -10.19
CA LYS A 124 3.68 20.53 -10.94
C LYS A 124 3.33 20.63 -12.43
N ASN A 125 2.90 19.54 -13.05
CA ASN A 125 2.45 19.57 -14.45
C ASN A 125 1.25 20.49 -14.64
N ALA A 126 0.33 20.55 -13.67
CA ALA A 126 -0.83 21.44 -13.73
C ALA A 126 -0.44 22.93 -13.64
N GLU A 127 0.62 23.28 -12.91
CA GLU A 127 1.15 24.66 -12.87
C GLU A 127 1.85 25.08 -14.18
N MET A 128 2.24 24.12 -15.02
CA MET A 128 2.95 24.40 -16.28
C MET A 128 2.01 24.65 -17.48
N LEU A 129 0.70 24.45 -17.30
CA LEU A 129 -0.34 24.69 -18.30
C LEU A 129 -0.95 26.09 -18.12
#